data_AF-B0DHL8-F1
#
_entry.id   AF-B0DHL8-F1
#
_cell.length_a   1.000
_cell.length_b   1.000
_cell.length_c   1.000
_cell.angle_alpha   90.00
_cell.angle_beta   90.00
_cell.angle_gamma   90.00
#
_symmetry.space_group_name_H-M   'P 1'
#
loop_
_entity.id
_entity.type
_entity.pdbx_description
1 polymer ?
#
loop_
_entity_poly.entity_id
_entity_poly.type
_entity_poly.pdbx_seq_one_letter_code
_entity_poly.pdbx_strand_id
1 'polypeptide(L)'
;MGIDGLWKYVEAAAKEVSLHHLTVEQGFVLNSGGIRCLQVGIDASGWIHRAMYQHSNTKNPELATLFARCCRLLEEPISALFFFDGPKRASVKRGKQVRGNPHWIEHDFKKMVKAFGWGVAPGEGDAELACYSKLGVIDLIASEDSDLLVLGAKAVLRNLAEVDGDEKAKLYRAKDIMQHPSLLLSTTGLVLIALLTGGDFSITQLVATGLL
;
A
#
# COMPACT_ATOMS: atom_id res chain seq x y z
N MET A 1 -0.41 -10.04 1.99
CA MET A 1 -1.76 -10.15 1.39
C MET A 1 -1.59 -10.18 -0.12
N GLY A 2 -2.63 -10.42 -0.91
CA GLY A 2 -2.53 -10.53 -2.37
C GLY A 2 -2.03 -11.87 -2.89
N ILE A 3 -1.98 -12.04 -4.21
CA ILE A 3 -1.74 -13.32 -4.93
C ILE A 3 -0.69 -14.20 -4.23
N ASP A 4 -1.05 -15.45 -3.97
CA ASP A 4 -0.17 -16.36 -3.24
C ASP A 4 1.15 -16.59 -3.98
N GLY A 5 2.25 -16.51 -3.24
CA GLY A 5 3.61 -16.62 -3.77
C GLY A 5 4.12 -15.45 -4.61
N LEU A 6 3.28 -14.46 -5.02
CA LEU A 6 3.72 -13.42 -5.97
C LEU A 6 4.93 -12.64 -5.47
N TRP A 7 4.97 -12.27 -4.18
CA TRP A 7 6.11 -11.58 -3.61
C TRP A 7 7.42 -12.37 -3.75
N LYS A 8 7.39 -13.70 -3.60
CA LYS A 8 8.57 -14.56 -3.79
C LYS A 8 9.03 -14.56 -5.24
N TYR A 9 8.09 -14.54 -6.19
CA TYR A 9 8.41 -14.48 -7.61
C TYR A 9 9.05 -13.15 -8.00
N VAL A 10 8.53 -12.02 -7.52
CA VAL A 10 9.06 -10.69 -7.87
C VAL A 10 10.20 -10.22 -6.95
N GLU A 11 10.62 -11.04 -5.99
CA GLU A 11 11.65 -10.69 -5.01
C GLU A 11 12.98 -10.31 -5.66
N ALA A 12 13.33 -10.93 -6.79
CA ALA A 12 14.56 -10.61 -7.52
C ALA A 12 14.62 -9.15 -8.00
N ALA A 13 13.46 -8.49 -8.17
CA ALA A 13 13.37 -7.08 -8.53
C ALA A 13 13.20 -6.14 -7.33
N ALA A 14 13.13 -6.68 -6.10
CA ALA A 14 13.00 -5.87 -4.89
C ALA A 14 14.30 -5.10 -4.61
N LYS A 15 14.15 -3.83 -4.20
CA LYS A 15 15.26 -3.01 -3.72
C LYS A 15 15.05 -2.69 -2.25
N GLU A 16 16.03 -3.03 -1.42
CA GLU A 16 16.06 -2.56 -0.04
C GLU A 16 16.40 -1.08 -0.01
N VAL A 17 15.55 -0.28 0.62
CA VAL A 17 15.70 1.17 0.68
C VAL A 17 15.48 1.68 2.10
N SER A 18 16.22 2.73 2.45
CA SER A 18 15.87 3.58 3.59
C SER A 18 14.73 4.50 3.17
N LEU A 19 13.67 4.57 3.99
CA LEU A 19 12.54 5.48 3.74
C LEU A 19 13.05 6.92 3.64
N HIS A 20 13.86 7.35 4.60
CA HIS A 20 14.43 8.70 4.64
C HIS A 20 15.22 9.07 3.40
N HIS A 21 16.09 8.18 2.96
CA HIS A 21 16.85 8.40 1.74
C HIS A 21 15.93 8.52 0.52
N LEU A 22 14.94 7.64 0.41
CA LEU A 22 13.97 7.64 -0.70
C LEU A 22 13.15 8.94 -0.74
N THR A 23 12.64 9.39 0.40
CA THR A 23 11.77 10.58 0.52
C THR A 23 12.54 11.86 0.24
N VAL A 24 13.77 11.98 0.75
CA VAL A 24 14.64 13.13 0.48
C VAL A 24 15.05 13.17 -0.99
N GLU A 25 15.54 12.06 -1.56
CA GLU A 25 15.99 12.08 -2.96
C GLU A 25 14.84 12.30 -3.94
N GLN A 26 13.77 11.50 -3.83
CA GLN A 26 12.68 11.53 -4.81
C GLN A 26 11.72 12.70 -4.58
N GLY A 27 11.37 12.97 -3.32
CA GLY A 27 10.40 14.01 -2.96
C GLY A 27 11.03 15.39 -2.90
N PHE A 28 12.16 15.54 -2.21
CA PHE A 28 12.72 16.86 -1.90
C PHE A 28 13.76 17.35 -2.91
N VAL A 29 14.72 16.51 -3.30
CA VAL A 29 15.84 16.89 -4.18
C VAL A 29 15.41 16.89 -5.65
N LEU A 30 14.89 15.75 -6.15
CA LEU A 30 14.39 15.68 -7.54
C LEU A 30 13.16 16.57 -7.73
N ASN A 31 12.30 16.64 -6.72
CA ASN A 31 11.14 17.52 -6.66
C ASN A 31 10.32 17.57 -7.96
N SER A 32 10.13 16.42 -8.60
CA SER A 32 9.45 16.33 -9.90
C SER A 32 8.04 16.92 -9.89
N GLY A 33 7.37 16.89 -8.73
CA GLY A 33 6.03 17.45 -8.53
C GLY A 33 5.99 18.91 -8.01
N GLY A 34 7.15 19.55 -7.77
CA GLY A 34 7.22 20.95 -7.32
C GLY A 34 6.83 21.22 -5.86
N ILE A 35 6.40 20.19 -5.12
CA ILE A 35 5.84 20.25 -3.76
C ILE A 35 6.86 19.97 -2.65
N ARG A 36 8.06 19.49 -2.99
CA ARG A 36 9.14 19.07 -2.09
C ARG A 36 8.78 17.99 -1.07
N CYS A 37 7.76 17.18 -1.36
CA CYS A 37 7.39 16.01 -0.59
C CYS A 37 7.13 14.85 -1.56
N LEU A 38 7.36 13.62 -1.09
CA LEU A 38 6.94 12.42 -1.79
C LEU A 38 5.44 12.19 -1.55
N GLN A 39 4.63 12.07 -2.61
CA GLN A 39 3.21 11.75 -2.46
C GLN A 39 3.03 10.25 -2.26
N VAL A 40 2.58 9.84 -1.07
CA VAL A 40 2.47 8.42 -0.70
C VAL A 40 1.02 8.05 -0.45
N GLY A 41 0.50 7.10 -1.22
CA GLY A 41 -0.78 6.45 -0.95
C GLY A 41 -0.59 5.33 0.08
N ILE A 42 -1.31 5.38 1.20
CA ILE A 42 -1.18 4.40 2.29
C ILE A 42 -2.45 3.55 2.36
N ASP A 43 -2.28 2.23 2.27
CA ASP A 43 -3.32 1.26 2.60
C ASP A 43 -3.53 1.22 4.13
N ALA A 44 -4.60 1.88 4.58
CA ALA A 44 -4.94 1.97 6.00
C ALA A 44 -5.43 0.63 6.57
N SER A 45 -6.03 -0.22 5.75
CA SER A 45 -6.58 -1.51 6.18
C SER A 45 -5.48 -2.44 6.66
N GLY A 46 -4.34 -2.50 5.96
CA GLY A 46 -3.17 -3.24 6.41
C GLY A 46 -2.63 -2.75 7.76
N TRP A 47 -2.68 -1.43 8.00
CA TRP A 47 -2.23 -0.83 9.26
C TRP A 47 -3.16 -1.14 10.42
N ILE A 48 -4.47 -0.94 10.21
CA ILE A 48 -5.54 -1.25 11.17
C ILE A 48 -5.50 -2.72 11.56
N HIS A 49 -5.41 -3.62 10.57
CA HIS A 49 -5.36 -5.06 10.81
C HIS A 49 -4.16 -5.44 11.70
N ARG A 50 -2.94 -4.93 11.41
CA ARG A 50 -1.78 -5.21 12.27
C ARG A 50 -1.92 -4.62 13.68
N ALA A 51 -2.51 -3.43 13.80
CA ALA A 51 -2.70 -2.78 15.11
C ALA A 51 -3.60 -3.60 16.04
N MET A 52 -4.61 -4.32 15.51
CA MET A 52 -5.52 -5.17 16.30
C MET A 52 -4.85 -6.36 16.97
N TYR A 53 -3.69 -6.80 16.49
CA TYR A 53 -2.94 -7.89 17.10
C TYR A 53 -1.97 -7.41 18.18
N GLN A 54 -1.82 -6.09 18.37
CA GLN A 54 -1.00 -5.55 19.44
C GLN A 54 -1.79 -5.53 20.75
N HIS A 55 -1.27 -6.28 21.72
CA HIS A 55 -1.84 -6.35 23.06
C HIS A 55 -0.99 -5.49 24.00
N SER A 56 -1.60 -4.53 24.69
CA SER A 56 -0.94 -3.76 25.74
C SER A 56 -1.91 -3.48 26.88
N ASN A 57 -1.37 -3.13 28.05
CA ASN A 57 -2.16 -2.73 29.22
C ASN A 57 -2.69 -1.27 29.14
N THR A 58 -2.53 -0.59 27.99
CA THR A 58 -3.05 0.77 27.80
C THR A 58 -4.54 0.75 27.45
N LYS A 59 -5.23 1.89 27.58
CA LYS A 59 -6.67 1.98 27.29
C LYS A 59 -7.04 1.69 25.83
N ASN A 60 -6.17 2.06 24.87
CA ASN A 60 -6.38 1.91 23.42
C ASN A 60 -5.06 1.55 22.71
N PRO A 61 -4.55 0.31 22.86
CA PRO A 61 -3.29 -0.13 22.24
C PRO A 61 -3.25 0.15 20.73
N GLU A 62 -4.34 -0.15 20.04
CA GLU A 62 -4.39 -0.14 18.58
C GLU A 62 -4.24 1.28 18.02
N LEU A 63 -4.97 2.25 18.61
CA LEU A 63 -4.85 3.65 18.25
C LEU A 63 -3.49 4.23 18.65
N ALA A 64 -2.91 3.80 19.78
CA ALA A 64 -1.57 4.23 20.18
C ALA A 64 -0.50 3.76 19.17
N THR A 65 -0.60 2.53 18.67
CA THR A 65 0.29 2.02 17.62
C THR A 65 0.14 2.80 16.31
N LEU A 66 -1.10 3.09 15.90
CA LEU A 66 -1.36 3.91 14.71
C LEU A 66 -0.82 5.33 14.88
N PHE A 67 -1.01 5.94 16.06
CA PHE A 67 -0.49 7.27 16.38
C PHE A 67 1.03 7.31 16.29
N ALA A 68 1.72 6.34 16.89
CA ALA A 68 3.18 6.25 16.83
C ALA A 68 3.70 6.13 15.39
N ARG A 69 3.02 5.35 14.55
CA ARG A 69 3.36 5.25 13.11
C ARG A 69 3.14 6.57 12.38
N CYS A 70 2.06 7.29 12.67
CA CYS A 70 1.84 8.64 12.13
C CYS A 70 2.94 9.62 12.58
N CYS A 71 3.39 9.57 13.84
CA CYS A 71 4.50 10.41 14.29
C CYS A 71 5.79 10.15 13.49
N ARG A 72 6.14 8.90 13.20
CA ARG A 72 7.31 8.59 12.38
C ARG A 72 7.20 9.10 10.95
N LEU A 73 6.00 9.02 10.38
CA LEU A 73 5.76 9.57 9.04
C LEU A 73 5.94 11.10 8.99
N LEU A 74 5.74 11.83 10.09
CA LEU A 74 6.00 13.27 10.15
C LEU A 74 7.49 13.61 10.14
N GLU A 75 8.36 12.67 10.51
CA GLU A 75 9.82 12.88 10.46
C GLU A 75 10.34 12.83 9.01
N GLU A 76 9.50 12.42 8.07
CA GLU A 76 9.82 12.26 6.67
C GLU A 76 9.15 13.34 5.79
N PRO A 77 9.79 13.79 4.70
CA PRO A 77 9.19 14.71 3.73
C PRO A 77 8.16 13.99 2.85
N ILE A 78 7.06 13.56 3.47
CA ILE A 78 5.96 12.81 2.85
C ILE A 78 4.67 13.63 2.95
N SER A 79 3.91 13.61 1.85
CA SER A 79 2.50 13.97 1.84
C SER A 79 1.69 12.69 1.69
N ALA A 80 1.00 12.27 2.75
CA ALA A 80 0.27 11.02 2.75
C ALA A 80 -1.21 11.19 2.36
N LEU A 81 -1.71 10.23 1.60
CA LEU A 81 -3.13 10.06 1.27
C LEU A 81 -3.56 8.65 1.71
N PHE A 82 -4.45 8.56 2.70
CA PHE A 82 -4.88 7.28 3.25
C PHE A 82 -6.10 6.73 2.51
N PHE A 83 -6.02 5.46 2.12
CA PHE A 83 -7.08 4.70 1.49
C PHE A 83 -7.63 3.71 2.49
N PHE A 84 -8.95 3.73 2.66
CA PHE A 84 -9.67 2.82 3.54
C PHE A 84 -10.49 1.85 2.70
N ASP A 85 -10.78 0.68 3.27
CA ASP A 85 -11.70 -0.24 2.63
C ASP A 85 -13.14 0.27 2.68
N GLY A 86 -13.87 -0.04 1.62
CA GLY A 86 -15.25 0.32 1.47
C GLY A 86 -16.25 -0.74 1.88
N PRO A 87 -17.55 -0.40 2.00
CA PRO A 87 -18.63 -1.37 2.19
C PRO A 87 -18.76 -2.37 1.04
N LYS A 88 -18.16 -2.10 -0.12
CA LYS A 88 -18.09 -3.03 -1.27
C LYS A 88 -16.99 -4.09 -1.14
N ARG A 89 -16.28 -4.17 -0.01
CA ARG A 89 -15.29 -5.22 0.24
C ARG A 89 -15.96 -6.59 0.20
N ALA A 90 -15.36 -7.52 -0.54
CA ALA A 90 -15.84 -8.90 -0.58
C ALA A 90 -15.81 -9.51 0.84
N SER A 91 -16.95 -10.02 1.29
CA SER A 91 -17.11 -10.67 2.61
C SER A 91 -16.33 -11.99 2.72
N VAL A 92 -15.94 -12.56 1.58
CA VAL A 92 -15.10 -13.76 1.48
C VAL A 92 -13.91 -13.43 0.59
N LYS A 93 -12.69 -13.60 1.12
CA LYS A 93 -11.43 -13.64 0.35
C LYS A 93 -10.83 -15.05 0.53
N ARG A 94 -10.51 -15.76 -0.55
CA ARG A 94 -9.87 -17.10 -0.54
C ARG A 94 -10.58 -18.16 0.32
N GLY A 95 -11.91 -18.17 0.28
CA GLY A 95 -12.71 -19.10 1.09
C GLY A 95 -12.67 -18.82 2.61
N LYS A 96 -12.02 -17.74 3.05
CA LYS A 96 -12.06 -17.25 4.44
C LYS A 96 -12.98 -16.03 4.53
N GLN A 97 -13.84 -16.03 5.53
CA GLN A 97 -14.65 -14.86 5.87
C GLN A 97 -13.72 -13.74 6.31
N VAL A 98 -13.80 -12.62 5.60
CA VAL A 98 -13.10 -11.40 5.97
C VAL A 98 -13.95 -10.71 7.02
N ARG A 99 -13.52 -10.77 8.28
CA ARG A 99 -14.11 -9.90 9.31
C ARG A 99 -13.78 -8.46 8.91
N GLY A 100 -14.82 -7.63 8.75
CA GLY A 100 -14.65 -6.21 8.54
C GLY A 100 -13.84 -5.60 9.68
N ASN A 101 -13.08 -4.54 9.40
CA ASN A 101 -12.47 -3.76 10.45
C ASN A 101 -13.59 -3.24 11.37
N PRO A 102 -13.50 -3.35 12.70
CA PRO A 102 -14.44 -2.69 13.59
C PRO A 102 -14.56 -1.21 13.23
N HIS A 103 -15.78 -0.80 12.90
CA HIS A 103 -16.12 0.55 12.41
C HIS A 103 -15.63 1.68 13.34
N TRP A 104 -15.42 1.40 14.64
CA TRP A 104 -14.96 2.40 15.61
C TRP A 104 -13.50 2.85 15.35
N ILE A 105 -12.58 1.92 15.08
CA ILE A 105 -11.16 2.28 14.92
C ILE A 105 -10.92 3.06 13.63
N GLU A 106 -11.64 2.73 12.57
CA GLU A 106 -11.53 3.40 11.28
C GLU A 106 -11.95 4.87 11.40
N HIS A 107 -13.07 5.14 12.05
CA HIS A 107 -13.56 6.49 12.26
C HIS A 107 -12.57 7.35 13.04
N ASP A 108 -12.04 6.81 14.15
CA ASP A 108 -11.07 7.53 14.98
C ASP A 108 -9.72 7.69 14.27
N PHE A 109 -9.30 6.69 13.49
CA PHE A 109 -8.10 6.80 12.68
C PHE A 109 -8.23 7.85 11.57
N LYS A 110 -9.38 7.93 10.88
CA LYS A 110 -9.65 8.99 9.89
C LYS A 110 -9.56 10.39 10.52
N LYS A 111 -10.06 10.56 11.75
CA LYS A 111 -9.91 11.84 12.49
C LYS A 111 -8.46 12.13 12.80
N MET A 112 -7.71 11.12 13.24
CA MET A 112 -6.29 11.26 13.53
C MET A 112 -5.50 11.66 12.27
N VAL A 113 -5.64 10.94 11.16
CA VAL A 113 -4.99 11.27 9.87
C VAL A 113 -5.22 12.73 9.47
N LYS A 114 -6.46 13.23 9.60
CA LYS A 114 -6.78 14.63 9.32
C LYS A 114 -6.09 15.60 10.29
N ALA A 115 -5.99 15.25 11.58
CA ALA A 115 -5.29 16.05 12.57
C ALA A 115 -3.77 16.14 12.31
N PHE A 116 -3.18 15.11 11.70
CA PHE A 116 -1.79 15.11 11.22
C PHE A 116 -1.60 15.92 9.92
N GLY A 117 -2.68 16.47 9.34
CA GLY A 117 -2.62 17.29 8.12
C GLY A 117 -2.66 16.50 6.82
N TRP A 118 -2.98 15.20 6.87
CA TRP A 118 -3.03 14.33 5.70
C TRP A 118 -4.45 14.10 5.17
N GLY A 119 -4.52 13.67 3.91
CA GLY A 119 -5.77 13.40 3.21
C GLY A 119 -6.32 12.01 3.49
N VAL A 120 -7.64 11.88 3.39
CA VAL A 120 -8.34 10.59 3.26
C VAL A 120 -8.93 10.56 1.87
N ALA A 121 -8.61 9.52 1.09
CA ALA A 121 -9.13 9.37 -0.26
C ALA A 121 -10.66 9.27 -0.26
N PRO A 122 -11.35 9.84 -1.26
CA PRO A 122 -12.82 9.83 -1.32
C PRO A 122 -13.37 8.43 -1.63
N GLY A 123 -12.65 7.61 -2.37
CA GLY A 123 -13.05 6.24 -2.62
C GLY A 123 -12.12 5.21 -1.98
N GLU A 124 -12.30 3.95 -2.37
CA GLU A 124 -12.15 2.82 -1.46
C GLU A 124 -11.39 1.64 -2.09
N GLY A 125 -10.48 1.06 -1.30
CA GLY A 125 -9.78 -0.19 -1.62
C GLY A 125 -8.63 -0.10 -2.64
N ASP A 126 -8.04 -1.27 -2.92
CA ASP A 126 -6.78 -1.41 -3.66
C ASP A 126 -6.84 -0.94 -5.13
N ALA A 127 -8.00 -1.10 -5.78
CA ALA A 127 -8.18 -0.73 -7.18
C ALA A 127 -8.05 0.78 -7.41
N GLU A 128 -8.64 1.58 -6.53
CA GLU A 128 -8.55 3.03 -6.61
C GLU A 128 -7.16 3.52 -6.20
N LEU A 129 -6.57 2.93 -5.17
CA LEU A 129 -5.18 3.19 -4.77
C LEU A 129 -4.21 2.94 -5.95
N ALA A 130 -4.36 1.83 -6.68
CA ALA A 130 -3.59 1.56 -7.89
C ALA A 130 -3.88 2.58 -9.01
N CYS A 131 -5.14 3.01 -9.16
CA CYS A 131 -5.52 4.04 -10.14
C CYS A 131 -4.81 5.38 -9.86
N TYR A 132 -4.78 5.84 -8.60
CA TYR A 132 -4.07 7.06 -8.22
C TYR A 132 -2.57 7.00 -8.55
N SER A 133 -1.95 5.82 -8.38
CA SER A 133 -0.55 5.59 -8.78
C SER A 133 -0.37 5.63 -10.31
N LYS A 134 -1.28 5.03 -11.07
CA LYS A 134 -1.25 5.09 -12.55
C LYS A 134 -1.38 6.52 -13.06
N LEU A 135 -2.30 7.30 -12.50
CA LEU A 135 -2.53 8.69 -12.86
C LEU A 135 -1.39 9.62 -12.40
N GLY A 136 -0.50 9.15 -11.52
CA GLY A 136 0.61 9.95 -10.98
C GLY A 136 0.16 10.98 -9.93
N VAL A 137 -1.01 10.77 -9.32
CA VAL A 137 -1.46 11.56 -8.17
C VAL A 137 -0.63 11.21 -6.93
N ILE A 138 -0.23 9.94 -6.81
CA ILE A 138 0.73 9.44 -5.82
C ILE A 138 1.94 8.85 -6.53
N ASP A 139 3.12 9.08 -5.96
CA ASP A 139 4.39 8.59 -6.47
C ASP A 139 4.66 7.16 -6.01
N LEU A 140 4.18 6.82 -4.82
CA LEU A 140 4.46 5.56 -4.14
C LEU A 140 3.23 5.04 -3.40
N ILE A 141 3.01 3.73 -3.45
CA ILE A 141 2.02 3.06 -2.61
C ILE A 141 2.71 2.35 -1.47
N ALA A 142 2.22 2.47 -0.24
CA ALA A 142 2.66 1.68 0.89
C ALA A 142 1.59 0.64 1.29
N SER A 143 1.88 -0.63 1.02
CA SER A 143 0.98 -1.76 1.32
C SER A 143 1.74 -3.09 1.29
N GLU A 144 1.14 -4.13 1.90
CA GLU A 144 1.60 -5.52 1.84
C GLU A 144 0.82 -6.38 0.83
N ASP A 145 -0.13 -5.76 0.13
CA ASP A 145 -0.97 -6.45 -0.83
C ASP A 145 -0.29 -6.51 -2.20
N SER A 146 -0.01 -7.72 -2.68
CA SER A 146 0.57 -7.94 -4.02
C SER A 146 -0.39 -7.56 -5.13
N ASP A 147 -1.69 -7.50 -4.85
CA ASP A 147 -2.72 -7.25 -5.85
C ASP A 147 -2.52 -5.88 -6.52
N LEU A 148 -1.94 -4.92 -5.82
CA LEU A 148 -1.58 -3.60 -6.34
C LEU A 148 -0.65 -3.65 -7.56
N LEU A 149 0.30 -4.60 -7.60
CA LEU A 149 1.17 -4.77 -8.76
C LEU A 149 0.39 -5.23 -10.00
N VAL A 150 -0.58 -6.13 -9.80
CA VAL A 150 -1.44 -6.66 -10.86
C VAL A 150 -2.43 -5.60 -11.33
N LEU A 151 -2.95 -4.81 -10.40
CA LEU A 151 -3.78 -3.64 -10.68
C LEU A 151 -2.98 -2.51 -11.37
N GLY A 152 -1.67 -2.66 -11.53
CA GLY A 152 -0.80 -1.80 -12.32
C GLY A 152 -0.24 -0.59 -11.56
N ALA A 153 -0.04 -0.71 -10.26
CA ALA A 153 0.72 0.26 -9.47
C ALA A 153 2.14 0.44 -10.04
N LYS A 154 2.62 1.68 -10.09
CA LYS A 154 3.96 1.99 -10.62
C LYS A 154 5.07 1.64 -9.63
N ALA A 155 4.83 1.88 -8.35
CA ALA A 155 5.77 1.62 -7.27
C ALA A 155 5.03 1.25 -5.98
N VAL A 156 5.44 0.15 -5.35
CA VAL A 156 4.89 -0.35 -4.09
C VAL A 156 6.04 -0.54 -3.09
N LEU A 157 5.90 0.05 -1.91
CA LEU A 157 6.80 -0.08 -0.77
C LEU A 157 6.17 -0.97 0.29
N ARG A 158 6.90 -2.02 0.65
CA ARG A 158 6.55 -2.94 1.72
C ARG A 158 7.33 -2.64 2.99
N ASN A 159 6.78 -3.07 4.12
CA ASN A 159 7.35 -2.93 5.46
C ASN A 159 7.52 -1.47 5.93
N LEU A 160 6.70 -0.54 5.41
CA LEU A 160 6.69 0.86 5.88
C LEU A 160 6.38 0.96 7.39
N ALA A 161 5.58 0.04 7.91
CA ALA A 161 5.10 0.05 9.29
C ALA A 161 6.04 -0.65 10.29
N GLU A 162 7.12 -1.27 9.82
CA GLU A 162 8.03 -2.14 10.60
C GLU A 162 9.42 -1.52 10.83
N VAL A 163 9.57 -0.22 10.58
CA VAL A 163 10.83 0.53 10.73
C VAL A 163 11.33 0.64 12.19
N ASP A 164 10.71 -0.07 13.14
CA ASP A 164 11.23 -0.28 14.50
C ASP A 164 12.30 -1.38 14.59
N GLY A 165 12.52 -2.16 13.53
CA GLY A 165 13.54 -3.20 13.47
C GLY A 165 14.52 -3.01 12.32
N ASP A 166 15.61 -3.78 12.35
CA ASP A 166 16.66 -3.88 11.30
C ASP A 166 16.14 -4.26 9.90
N GLU A 167 14.83 -4.51 9.73
CA GLU A 167 14.23 -4.83 8.44
C GLU A 167 14.01 -3.58 7.59
N LYS A 168 14.80 -3.47 6.53
CA LYS A 168 14.69 -2.39 5.55
C LYS A 168 13.40 -2.50 4.75
N ALA A 169 12.83 -1.34 4.40
CA ALA A 169 11.68 -1.28 3.51
C ALA A 169 12.05 -1.82 2.12
N LYS A 170 11.14 -2.58 1.51
CA LYS A 170 11.35 -3.20 0.19
C LYS A 170 10.54 -2.47 -0.87
N LEU A 171 11.23 -1.90 -1.84
CA LEU A 171 10.65 -1.15 -2.94
C LEU A 171 10.57 -2.03 -4.19
N TYR A 172 9.36 -2.15 -4.73
CA TYR A 172 9.07 -2.84 -5.99
C TYR A 172 8.59 -1.79 -6.98
N ARG A 173 9.29 -1.63 -8.11
CA ARG A 173 8.86 -0.74 -9.20
C ARG A 173 8.47 -1.58 -10.40
N ALA A 174 7.36 -1.24 -11.04
CA ALA A 174 6.87 -1.94 -12.22
C ALA A 174 7.93 -1.98 -13.34
N LYS A 175 8.67 -0.86 -13.52
CA LYS A 175 9.79 -0.80 -14.48
C LYS A 175 10.92 -1.79 -14.15
N ASP A 176 11.24 -1.96 -12.87
CA ASP A 176 12.34 -2.83 -12.43
C ASP A 176 11.92 -4.30 -12.64
N ILE A 177 10.66 -4.65 -12.33
CA ILE A 177 10.10 -5.99 -12.59
C ILE A 177 10.08 -6.32 -14.10
N MET A 178 9.65 -5.38 -14.93
CA MET A 178 9.54 -5.57 -16.37
C MET A 178 10.91 -5.70 -17.07
N GLN A 179 11.94 -5.02 -16.55
CA GLN A 179 13.28 -5.01 -17.14
C GLN A 179 14.21 -6.08 -16.53
N HIS A 180 13.81 -6.71 -15.42
CA HIS A 180 14.67 -7.69 -14.76
C HIS A 180 14.84 -8.95 -15.64
N PRO A 181 16.08 -9.39 -15.94
CA PRO A 181 16.35 -10.47 -16.90
C PRO A 181 15.66 -11.80 -16.59
N SER A 182 15.45 -12.11 -15.30
CA SER A 182 14.80 -13.36 -14.88
C SER A 182 13.27 -13.28 -14.80
N LEU A 183 12.69 -12.07 -14.86
CA LEU A 183 11.25 -11.87 -14.73
C LEU A 183 10.64 -11.48 -16.07
N LEU A 184 11.08 -10.35 -16.64
CA LEU A 184 10.54 -9.78 -17.88
C LEU A 184 9.00 -9.68 -17.85
N LEU A 185 8.42 -9.41 -16.67
CA LEU A 185 6.99 -9.45 -16.44
C LEU A 185 6.37 -8.06 -16.64
N SER A 186 5.52 -7.93 -17.66
CA SER A 186 4.62 -6.80 -17.83
C SER A 186 3.41 -6.91 -16.91
N THR A 187 2.63 -5.82 -16.77
CA THR A 187 1.35 -5.85 -16.03
C THR A 187 0.41 -6.94 -16.58
N THR A 188 0.35 -7.13 -17.90
CA THR A 188 -0.44 -8.20 -18.52
C THR A 188 0.07 -9.59 -18.12
N GLY A 189 1.39 -9.77 -18.01
CA GLY A 189 1.98 -11.02 -17.51
C GLY A 189 1.59 -11.28 -16.04
N LEU A 190 1.57 -10.25 -15.21
CA LEU A 190 1.11 -10.34 -13.83
C LEU A 190 -0.39 -10.68 -13.73
N VAL A 191 -1.23 -10.10 -14.58
CA VAL A 191 -2.66 -10.44 -14.68
C VAL A 191 -2.84 -11.91 -15.09
N LEU A 192 -2.07 -12.40 -16.07
CA LEU A 192 -2.11 -13.80 -16.47
C LEU A 192 -1.73 -14.73 -15.31
N ILE A 193 -0.65 -14.41 -14.58
CA ILE A 193 -0.26 -15.17 -13.38
C ILE A 193 -1.40 -15.17 -12.36
N ALA A 194 -2.03 -14.03 -12.12
CA ALA A 194 -3.16 -13.92 -11.19
C ALA A 194 -4.34 -14.82 -11.58
N LEU A 195 -4.68 -14.86 -12.88
CA LEU A 195 -5.74 -15.70 -13.42
C LEU A 195 -5.40 -17.19 -13.30
N LEU A 196 -4.15 -17.58 -13.55
CA LEU A 196 -3.71 -18.97 -13.48
C LEU A 196 -3.55 -19.50 -12.05
N THR A 197 -3.18 -18.63 -11.11
CA THR A 197 -2.96 -18.98 -9.70
C THR A 197 -4.22 -18.88 -8.84
N GLY A 198 -5.35 -18.44 -9.41
CA GLY A 198 -6.64 -18.35 -8.71
C GLY A 198 -6.73 -17.17 -7.73
N GLY A 199 -6.16 -16.02 -8.09
CA GLY A 199 -6.29 -14.80 -7.30
C GLY A 199 -7.74 -14.31 -7.17
N ASP A 200 -8.05 -13.49 -6.16
CA ASP A 200 -9.39 -12.98 -5.85
C ASP A 200 -9.92 -11.93 -6.86
N PHE A 201 -9.34 -11.85 -8.06
CA PHE A 201 -9.71 -10.84 -9.06
C PHE A 201 -11.07 -11.18 -9.68
N SER A 202 -12.06 -10.33 -9.41
CA SER A 202 -13.25 -10.30 -10.27
C SER A 202 -12.91 -9.57 -11.57
N ILE A 203 -13.46 -10.02 -12.69
CA ILE A 203 -13.37 -9.34 -14.00
C ILE A 203 -13.74 -7.84 -13.84
N THR A 204 -14.69 -7.52 -12.96
CA THR A 204 -15.14 -6.17 -12.64
C THR A 204 -14.03 -5.25 -12.11
N GLN A 205 -13.11 -5.75 -11.28
CA GLN A 205 -11.98 -4.94 -10.77
C GLN A 205 -10.92 -4.67 -11.85
N LEU A 206 -10.70 -5.65 -12.73
CA LEU A 206 -9.79 -5.50 -13.87
C LEU A 206 -10.33 -4.48 -14.89
N VAL A 207 -11.65 -4.50 -15.15
CA VAL A 207 -12.33 -3.50 -16.00
C VAL A 207 -12.29 -2.10 -15.35
N ALA A 208 -12.56 -1.98 -14.05
CA ALA A 208 -12.55 -0.70 -13.35
C ALA A 208 -11.17 0.00 -13.33
N THR A 209 -10.09 -0.78 -13.50
CA THR A 209 -8.71 -0.27 -13.56
C THR A 209 -8.21 -0.06 -15.00
N GLY A 210 -9.07 -0.30 -16.01
CA GLY A 210 -8.76 -0.16 -17.44
C GLY A 210 -7.71 -1.15 -17.94
N LEU A 211 -7.57 -2.32 -17.29
CA LEU A 211 -6.63 -3.38 -17.67
C LEU A 211 -7.25 -4.40 -18.65
N LEU A 212 -8.58 -4.41 -18.76
CA LEU A 212 -9.41 -5.10 -19.74
C LEU A 212 -10.36 -4.07 -20.36
#